data_AF-A0A838WVV7-F1
#
_entry.id   AF-A0A838WVV7-F1
#
_cell.length_a   1.000
_cell.length_b   1.000
_cell.length_c   1.000
_cell.angle_alpha   90.00
_cell.angle_beta   90.00
_cell.angle_gamma   90.00
#
_symmetry.space_group_name_H-M   'P 1'
#
loop_
_entity.id
_entity.type
_entity.pdbx_description
1 polymer ?
#
loop_
_entity_poly.entity_id
_entity_poly.type
_entity_poly.pdbx_seq_one_letter_code
_entity_poly.pdbx_strand_id
1 'polypeptide(L)'
;QTVLQGWAMASPLPLVVFLDEIDSLEDQTLISILRQLRAGYPNRPQGFPHSVGLIGMRDVRDYKVKSGGSERLNTSSPFNIKAESLTLSNFSFTD
;
A
#
# COMPACT_ATOMS: atom_id res chain seq x y z
N GLN A 1 15.99 0.94 -11.30
CA GLN A 1 14.93 -0.07 -11.46
C GLN A 1 14.52 -0.53 -10.07
N THR A 2 13.24 -0.45 -9.72
CA THR A 2 12.77 -0.90 -8.39
C THR A 2 12.57 -2.42 -8.41
N VAL A 3 12.59 -3.06 -7.23
CA VAL A 3 12.37 -4.51 -7.09
C VAL A 3 11.01 -4.92 -7.68
N LEU A 4 9.95 -4.18 -7.36
CA LEU A 4 8.59 -4.42 -7.86
C LEU A 4 8.49 -4.33 -9.38
N GLN A 5 9.24 -3.40 -10.00
CA GLN A 5 9.29 -3.28 -11.46
C GLN A 5 9.97 -4.50 -12.09
N GLY A 6 11.09 -4.96 -11.50
CA GLY A 6 11.78 -6.16 -11.97
C GLY A 6 10.88 -7.39 -11.93
N TRP A 7 10.14 -7.58 -10.84
CA TRP A 7 9.19 -8.70 -10.70
C TRP A 7 8.02 -8.61 -11.67
N ALA A 8 7.45 -7.41 -11.87
CA ALA A 8 6.34 -7.22 -12.80
C ALA A 8 6.73 -7.52 -14.26
N MET A 9 7.93 -7.08 -14.68
CA MET A 9 8.44 -7.36 -16.03
C MET A 9 8.81 -8.82 -16.25
N ALA A 10 9.28 -9.51 -15.20
CA ALA A 10 9.67 -10.92 -15.28
C ALA A 10 8.48 -11.89 -15.21
N SER A 11 7.35 -11.44 -14.65
CA SER A 11 6.16 -12.29 -14.49
C SER A 11 5.45 -12.48 -15.83
N PRO A 12 5.19 -13.73 -16.26
CA PRO A 12 4.43 -14.01 -17.49
C PRO A 12 2.93 -13.70 -17.33
N LEU A 13 2.46 -13.49 -16.09
CA LEU A 13 1.07 -13.21 -15.72
C LEU A 13 0.97 -11.90 -14.91
N PRO A 14 -0.22 -11.28 -14.81
CA PRO A 14 -0.43 -10.11 -13.95
C PRO A 14 0.00 -10.39 -12.50
N LEU A 15 1.02 -9.69 -12.02
CA LEU A 15 1.58 -9.89 -10.68
C LEU A 15 0.71 -9.23 -9.61
N VAL A 16 0.35 -9.97 -8.56
CA VAL A 16 -0.28 -9.44 -7.34
C VAL A 16 0.68 -9.62 -6.18
N VAL A 17 0.91 -8.55 -5.39
CA VAL A 17 1.82 -8.58 -4.24
C VAL A 17 1.05 -8.31 -2.96
N PHE A 18 1.29 -9.10 -1.92
CA PHE A 18 0.80 -8.84 -0.57
C PHE A 18 1.98 -8.46 0.32
N LEU A 19 1.84 -7.32 1.02
CA LEU A 19 2.82 -6.84 1.99
C LEU A 19 2.20 -6.97 3.38
N ASP A 20 2.69 -7.93 4.16
CA ASP A 20 2.23 -8.20 5.51
C ASP A 20 2.94 -7.34 6.56
N GLU A 21 2.29 -7.16 7.71
CA GLU A 21 2.75 -6.35 8.84
C GLU A 21 3.24 -4.95 8.44
N ILE A 22 2.57 -4.32 7.46
CA ILE A 22 2.96 -2.99 6.98
C ILE A 22 2.89 -1.92 8.09
N ASP A 23 2.07 -2.18 9.10
CA ASP A 23 1.84 -1.36 10.27
C ASP A 23 2.97 -1.46 11.32
N SER A 24 3.89 -2.42 11.16
CA SER A 24 5.16 -2.49 11.90
C SER A 24 6.15 -1.40 11.47
N LEU A 25 5.98 -0.83 10.27
CA LEU A 25 6.86 0.22 9.76
C LEU A 25 6.54 1.55 10.41
N GLU A 26 7.57 2.21 10.94
CA GLU A 26 7.42 3.48 11.64
C GLU A 26 7.43 4.69 10.69
N ASP A 27 6.49 5.62 10.92
CA ASP A 27 6.37 6.97 10.35
C ASP A 27 6.99 7.16 8.95
N GLN A 28 8.24 7.62 8.89
CA GLN A 28 8.91 8.02 7.65
C GLN A 28 9.14 6.84 6.70
N THR A 29 9.33 5.63 7.23
CA THR A 29 9.53 4.42 6.42
C THR A 29 8.23 4.02 5.73
N LEU A 30 7.13 4.01 6.49
CA LEU A 30 5.80 3.75 5.94
C LEU A 30 5.44 4.79 4.86
N ILE A 31 5.64 6.08 5.15
CA ILE A 31 5.38 7.16 4.19
C ILE A 31 6.23 6.99 2.92
N SER A 32 7.52 6.65 3.06
CA SER A 32 8.41 6.41 1.92
C SER A 32 7.92 5.27 1.04
N ILE A 33 7.52 4.15 1.63
CA ILE A 33 6.99 3.00 0.90
C ILE A 33 5.70 3.36 0.17
N LEU A 34 4.75 4.02 0.85
CA LEU A 34 3.50 4.47 0.21
C LEU A 34 3.80 5.40 -0.98
N ARG A 35 4.71 6.36 -0.85
CA ARG A 35 5.10 7.24 -1.98
C ARG A 35 5.66 6.45 -3.17
N GLN A 36 6.48 5.44 -2.92
CA GLN A 36 7.03 4.58 -3.97
C GLN A 36 5.94 3.74 -4.66
N LEU A 37 5.00 3.16 -3.88
CA LEU A 37 3.86 2.43 -4.43
C LEU A 37 2.98 3.32 -5.32
N ARG A 38 2.74 4.57 -4.89
CA ARG A 38 2.01 5.55 -5.69
C ARG A 38 2.73 5.92 -6.98
N ALA A 39 4.04 6.13 -6.91
CA ALA A 39 4.84 6.48 -8.07
C ALA A 39 4.88 5.34 -9.11
N GLY A 40 4.81 4.08 -8.66
CA GLY A 40 4.77 2.91 -9.53
C GLY A 40 3.40 2.60 -10.13
N TYR A 41 2.31 3.00 -9.47
CA TYR A 41 0.92 2.70 -9.87
C TYR A 41 0.58 2.98 -11.36
N PRO A 42 1.03 4.08 -12.00
CA PRO A 42 0.74 4.34 -13.41
C PRO A 42 1.42 3.36 -14.39
N ASN A 43 2.45 2.64 -13.95
CA ASN A 43 3.25 1.77 -14.81
C ASN A 43 2.69 0.34 -14.92
N ARG A 44 1.50 0.08 -14.38
CA ARG A 44 0.85 -1.24 -14.44
C ARG A 44 0.32 -1.52 -15.85
N PRO A 45 0.31 -2.78 -16.32
CA PRO A 45 0.81 -3.97 -15.63
C PRO A 45 2.28 -4.33 -15.96
N GLN A 46 2.88 -3.82 -17.04
CA GLN A 46 4.21 -4.25 -17.47
C GLN A 46 5.37 -3.73 -16.59
N GLY A 47 5.22 -2.59 -15.92
CA GLY A 47 6.28 -1.95 -15.14
C GLY A 47 6.03 -1.88 -13.63
N PHE A 48 4.90 -2.42 -13.16
CA PHE A 48 4.52 -2.47 -11.74
C PHE A 48 3.46 -3.55 -11.48
N PRO A 49 3.39 -4.17 -10.29
CA PRO A 49 2.39 -5.19 -9.98
C PRO A 49 0.97 -4.72 -10.29
N HIS A 50 0.15 -5.59 -10.88
CA HIS A 50 -1.24 -5.33 -11.21
C HIS A 50 -2.05 -4.89 -9.98
N SER A 51 -1.80 -5.50 -8.82
CA SER A 51 -2.37 -5.07 -7.54
C SER A 51 -1.37 -5.26 -6.39
N VAL A 52 -1.53 -4.43 -5.36
CA VAL A 52 -0.76 -4.52 -4.11
C VAL A 52 -1.73 -4.49 -2.93
N GLY A 53 -1.77 -5.56 -2.15
CA GLY A 53 -2.49 -5.65 -0.89
C GLY A 53 -1.58 -5.25 0.27
N LEU A 54 -2.00 -4.28 1.06
CA LEU A 54 -1.32 -3.88 2.29
C LEU A 54 -2.07 -4.49 3.48
N ILE A 55 -1.41 -5.38 4.22
CA ILE A 55 -1.97 -6.12 5.34
C ILE A 55 -1.32 -5.62 6.62
N GLY A 56 -2.12 -5.43 7.66
CA GLY A 56 -1.69 -4.99 8.99
C GLY A 56 -2.88 -4.89 9.93
N MET A 57 -2.62 -4.71 11.22
CA MET A 57 -3.64 -4.63 12.27
C MET A 57 -4.37 -3.27 12.29
N ARG A 58 -3.83 -2.26 11.60
CA ARG A 58 -4.38 -0.90 11.52
C ARG A 58 -4.47 -0.45 10.07
N ASP A 59 -5.48 0.37 9.75
CA ASP A 59 -5.52 0.97 8.42
C ASP A 59 -4.37 2.00 8.31
N VAL A 60 -3.62 1.94 7.21
CA VAL A 60 -2.60 2.93 6.86
C VAL A 60 -3.12 4.38 6.90
N ARG A 61 -4.44 4.60 6.74
CA ARG A 61 -5.07 5.92 6.88
C ARG A 61 -5.02 6.47 8.31
N ASP A 62 -5.03 5.62 9.33
CA ASP A 62 -4.96 6.03 10.73
C ASP A 62 -3.59 6.65 11.07
N TYR A 63 -2.56 6.28 10.31
CA TYR A 63 -1.22 6.87 10.43
C TYR A 63 -1.19 8.33 9.92
N LYS A 64 -2.01 8.70 8.94
CA LYS A 64 -2.10 10.09 8.46
C LYS A 64 -2.43 11.07 9.58
N VAL A 65 -3.31 10.65 10.50
CA VAL A 65 -3.76 11.45 11.65
C VAL A 65 -2.65 11.56 12.70
N LYS A 66 -1.90 10.49 12.94
CA LYS A 66 -0.81 10.46 13.94
C LYS A 66 0.44 11.22 13.49
N SER A 67 0.78 11.21 12.21
CA SER A 67 1.98 11.86 11.69
C SER A 67 1.86 13.40 11.54
N GLY A 68 0.89 14.05 12.19
CA GLY A 68 0.73 15.52 12.19
C GLY A 68 0.22 16.11 10.87
N GLY A 69 -0.32 15.27 9.96
CA GLY A 69 -0.89 15.72 8.71
C GLY A 69 -2.23 16.43 8.94
N SER A 70 -2.21 17.76 8.97
CA SER A 70 -3.43 18.59 8.98
C SER A 70 -4.49 18.09 7.99
N GLU A 71 -5.77 18.34 8.27
CA GLU A 71 -6.91 18.25 7.34
C GLU A 71 -6.79 19.18 6.11
N ARG A 72 -5.59 19.39 5.57
CA ARG A 72 -5.38 20.13 4.33
C ARG A 72 -5.76 19.23 3.17
N LEU A 73 -7.02 19.34 2.79
CA LEU A 73 -7.74 18.64 1.74
C LEU A 73 -7.20 18.80 0.29
N ASN A 74 -6.04 19.43 0.04
CA ASN A 74 -5.70 19.87 -1.34
C ASN A 74 -4.27 19.55 -1.82
N THR A 75 -3.55 18.64 -1.17
CA THR A 75 -2.32 18.07 -1.76
C THR A 75 -2.46 16.56 -1.86
N SER A 76 -2.00 16.00 -2.97
CA SER A 76 -2.19 14.60 -3.28
C SER A 76 -1.49 13.73 -2.23
N SER A 77 -2.28 13.21 -1.28
CA SER A 77 -1.80 12.47 -0.13
C SER A 77 -1.21 11.13 -0.57
N PRO A 78 -0.04 10.70 -0.04
CA PRO A 78 0.49 9.36 -0.29
C PRO A 78 -0.42 8.25 0.23
N PHE A 79 -1.37 8.58 1.11
CA PHE A 79 -2.38 7.64 1.61
C PHE A 79 -3.55 7.43 0.65
N ASN A 80 -3.65 8.23 -0.42
CA ASN A 80 -4.68 8.09 -1.46
C ASN A 80 -4.24 7.12 -2.56
N ILE A 81 -3.82 5.91 -2.15
CA ILE A 81 -3.35 4.81 -3.04
C ILE A 81 -4.38 3.68 -3.17
N LYS A 82 -5.34 3.60 -2.25
CA LYS A 82 -6.29 2.50 -2.19
C LYS A 82 -7.47 2.75 -3.13
N ALA A 83 -7.70 1.80 -4.05
CA ALA A 83 -8.98 1.67 -4.74
C ALA A 83 -10.08 1.21 -3.77
N GLU A 84 -9.73 0.34 -2.80
CA GLU A 84 -10.62 -0.20 -1.78
C GLU A 84 -9.82 -0.52 -0.49
N SER A 85 -10.46 -0.48 0.68
CA SER A 85 -9.90 -0.97 1.95
C SER A 85 -10.79 -2.11 2.42
N LEU A 86 -10.27 -3.34 2.38
CA LEU A 86 -10.97 -4.51 2.86
C LEU A 86 -10.50 -4.79 4.29
N THR A 87 -11.45 -4.94 5.21
CA THR A 87 -11.17 -5.34 6.60
C THR A 87 -11.69 -6.74 6.80
N LEU A 88 -10.83 -7.65 7.23
CA LEU A 88 -11.24 -8.95 7.74
C LEU A 88 -11.56 -8.76 9.23
N SER A 89 -12.77 -9.15 9.61
CA SER A 89 -13.16 -9.20 11.02
C SER A 89 -12.30 -10.21 11.78
N ASN A 90 -12.21 -10.04 13.10
CA ASN A 90 -11.55 -11.01 13.96
C ASN A 90 -12.14 -12.40 13.72
N PHE A 91 -11.28 -13.41 13.61
CA PHE A 91 -11.72 -14.80 13.60
C PHE A 91 -12.37 -15.11 14.95
N SER A 92 -13.65 -15.47 14.93
CA SER A 92 -14.30 -16.06 16.09
C SER A 92 -14.13 -17.58 16.02
N PHE A 93 -14.08 -18.26 17.16
CA PHE A 93 -14.01 -19.73 17.19
C PHE A 93 -15.23 -20.40 16.52
N THR A 94 -16.27 -19.63 16.26
CA THR A 94 -17.50 -20.06 15.58
C THR A 94 -17.46 -19.92 14.05
N ASP A 95 -16.38 -19.37 13.48
CA ASP A 95 -16.16 -19.29 12.03
C ASP A 95 -15.42 -20.51 11.46
#